data_AF-A0A1T5HXK0-F1
#
_entry.id   AF-A0A1T5HXK0-F1
#
_cell.length_a   1.000
_cell.length_b   1.000
_cell.length_c   1.000
_cell.angle_alpha   90.00
_cell.angle_beta   90.00
_cell.angle_gamma   90.00
#
_symmetry.space_group_name_H-M   'P 1'
#
loop_
_entity.id
_entity.type
_entity.pdbx_description
1 polymer ?
#
loop_
_entity_poly.entity_id
_entity_poly.type
_entity_poly.pdbx_seq_one_letter_code
_entity_poly.pdbx_strand_id
1 'polypeptide(L)'
;MAQAQRIPTVEQSLANIHALFGSQSHAGLVYDNLPEDFRRAICSAARLTKAHINMPLADMDEVSRAKLHRAINTLADALKPLANRSLKDFR
;
A
#
# COMPACT_ATOMS: atom_id res chain seq x y z
N MET A 1 17.55 31.31 27.72
CA MET A 1 16.72 30.15 28.10
C MET A 1 16.92 29.08 27.03
N ALA A 2 17.70 28.04 27.32
CA ALA A 2 18.00 26.98 26.35
C ALA A 2 16.75 26.13 26.13
N GLN A 3 16.19 26.16 24.92
CA GLN A 3 15.08 25.29 24.55
C GLN A 3 15.61 23.86 24.47
N ALA A 4 15.17 23.01 25.41
CA ALA A 4 15.42 21.59 25.33
C ALA A 4 14.79 21.04 24.04
N GLN A 5 15.61 20.61 23.08
CA GLN A 5 15.17 19.82 21.93
C GLN A 5 14.51 18.54 22.46
N ARG A 6 13.18 18.55 22.54
CA ARG A 6 12.40 17.33 22.79
C ARG A 6 12.57 16.44 21.56
N ILE A 7 13.34 15.38 21.70
CA ILE A 7 13.38 14.30 20.71
C ILE A 7 11.97 13.70 20.68
N PRO A 8 11.26 13.75 19.55
CA PRO A 8 9.92 13.17 19.45
C PRO A 8 9.99 11.67 19.73
N THR A 9 8.97 11.13 20.37
CA THR A 9 8.87 9.68 20.59
C THR A 9 8.77 8.94 19.26
N VAL A 10 9.01 7.62 19.26
CA VAL A 10 8.87 6.80 18.04
C VAL A 10 7.46 6.93 17.45
N GLU A 11 6.42 6.91 18.29
CA GLU A 11 5.02 7.09 17.87
C GLU A 11 4.78 8.47 17.23
N GLN A 12 5.33 9.53 17.83
CA GLN A 12 5.23 10.89 17.28
C GLN A 12 6.01 11.03 15.98
N SER A 13 7.16 10.36 15.86
CA SER A 13 7.97 10.35 14.64
C SER A 13 7.24 9.63 13.50
N LEU A 14 6.63 8.48 13.80
CA LEU A 14 5.81 7.74 12.83
C LEU A 14 4.55 8.54 12.42
N ALA A 15 3.86 9.15 13.38
CA ALA A 15 2.72 10.01 13.09
C ALA A 15 3.10 11.23 12.23
N ASN A 16 4.26 11.85 12.50
CA ASN A 16 4.77 12.96 11.70
C ASN A 16 5.16 12.51 10.28
N ILE A 17 5.77 11.33 10.12
CA ILE A 17 6.07 10.75 8.81
C ILE A 17 4.75 10.47 8.05
N HIS A 18 3.78 9.83 8.69
CA HIS A 18 2.46 9.58 8.10
C HIS A 18 1.75 10.90 7.70
N ALA A 19 1.84 11.94 8.54
CA ALA A 19 1.28 13.26 8.26
C ALA A 19 1.97 13.97 7.08
N LEU A 20 3.29 13.82 6.94
CA LEU A 20 4.06 14.42 5.83
C LEU A 20 3.67 13.86 4.45
N PHE A 21 3.19 12.62 4.41
CA PHE A 21 2.80 11.94 3.17
C PHE A 21 1.29 11.78 3.01
N GLY A 22 0.48 12.42 3.86
CA GLY A 22 -0.98 12.44 3.74
C GLY A 22 -1.70 11.12 4.03
N SER A 23 -0.98 10.06 4.39
CA SER A 23 -1.56 8.73 4.64
C SER A 23 -1.34 8.30 6.09
N GLN A 24 -2.44 8.04 6.80
CA GLN A 24 -2.44 7.68 8.22
C GLN A 24 -1.94 6.25 8.53
N SER A 25 -1.56 5.48 7.50
CA SER A 25 -1.08 4.11 7.66
C SER A 25 0.10 3.79 6.75
N HIS A 26 1.05 3.00 7.25
CA HIS A 26 2.19 2.50 6.48
C HIS A 26 1.74 1.72 5.23
N ALA A 27 0.70 0.89 5.34
CA ALA A 27 0.15 0.15 4.21
C ALA A 27 -0.45 1.07 3.14
N GLY A 28 -1.12 2.16 3.55
CA GLY A 28 -1.59 3.21 2.64
C GLY A 28 -0.43 3.85 1.88
N LEU A 29 0.62 4.25 2.58
CA LEU A 29 1.82 4.83 1.95
C LEU A 29 2.47 3.89 0.94
N VAL A 30 2.61 2.60 1.27
CA VAL A 30 3.18 1.63 0.34
C VAL A 30 2.29 1.50 -0.89
N TYR A 31 0.97 1.38 -0.71
CA TYR A 31 0.03 1.28 -1.82
C TYR A 31 0.03 2.53 -2.71
N ASP A 32 -0.02 3.71 -2.13
CA ASP A 32 -0.10 4.99 -2.85
C ASP A 32 1.16 5.27 -3.68
N ASN A 33 2.32 4.76 -3.24
CA ASN A 33 3.59 4.86 -3.94
C ASN A 33 3.84 3.74 -4.96
N LEU A 34 2.93 2.77 -5.13
CA LEU A 34 3.08 1.76 -6.17
C LEU A 34 2.96 2.38 -7.58
N PRO A 35 3.77 1.91 -8.55
CA PRO A 35 3.58 2.29 -9.95
C PRO A 35 2.14 2.04 -10.41
N GLU A 36 1.62 2.89 -11.30
CA GLU A 36 0.22 2.86 -11.71
C GLU A 36 -0.20 1.49 -12.27
N ASP A 37 0.69 0.82 -13.01
CA ASP A 37 0.42 -0.52 -13.56
C ASP A 37 0.13 -1.56 -12.47
N PHE A 38 0.85 -1.50 -11.34
CA PHE A 38 0.59 -2.39 -10.20
C PHE A 38 -0.71 -2.02 -9.50
N ARG A 39 -0.98 -0.72 -9.28
CA ARG A 39 -2.27 -0.28 -8.72
C ARG A 39 -3.43 -0.72 -9.59
N ARG A 40 -3.31 -0.59 -10.91
CA ARG A 40 -4.29 -1.05 -11.91
C ARG A 40 -4.51 -2.56 -11.85
N ALA A 41 -3.44 -3.36 -11.76
CA ALA A 41 -3.54 -4.81 -11.63
C ALA A 41 -4.26 -5.22 -10.33
N ILE A 42 -3.90 -4.60 -9.20
CA ILE A 42 -4.52 -4.85 -7.89
C ILE A 42 -6.00 -4.43 -7.91
N CYS A 43 -6.34 -3.23 -8.39
CA CYS A 43 -7.72 -2.77 -8.51
C CYS A 43 -8.55 -3.71 -9.41
N SER A 44 -7.96 -4.19 -10.50
CA SER A 44 -8.61 -5.15 -11.40
C SER A 44 -8.88 -6.49 -10.70
N ALA A 45 -7.91 -7.03 -9.97
CA ALA A 45 -8.07 -8.23 -9.16
C ALA A 45 -9.14 -8.07 -8.06
N ALA A 46 -9.24 -6.87 -7.48
CA ALA A 46 -10.23 -6.50 -6.47
C ALA A 46 -11.63 -6.19 -7.07
N ARG A 47 -11.78 -6.24 -8.40
CA ARG A 47 -13.01 -5.85 -9.14
C ARG A 47 -13.46 -4.43 -8.81
N LEU A 48 -12.51 -3.52 -8.64
CA LEU A 48 -12.74 -2.09 -8.45
C LEU A 48 -12.76 -1.37 -9.79
N THR A 49 -13.44 -0.22 -9.83
CA THR A 49 -13.53 0.60 -11.04
C THR A 49 -12.23 1.38 -11.29
N LYS A 50 -12.05 1.87 -12.52
CA LYS A 50 -10.89 2.70 -12.90
C LYS A 50 -10.72 3.95 -12.03
N ALA A 51 -11.82 4.47 -11.46
CA ALA A 51 -11.78 5.62 -10.55
C ALA A 51 -10.91 5.37 -9.31
N HIS A 52 -10.78 4.11 -8.87
CA HIS A 52 -9.99 3.75 -7.70
C HIS A 52 -8.48 3.67 -7.98
N ILE A 53 -8.05 3.63 -9.24
CA ILE A 53 -6.62 3.43 -9.58
C ILE A 53 -5.77 4.61 -9.11
N ASN A 54 -6.30 5.83 -9.27
CA ASN A 54 -5.61 7.07 -8.91
C ASN A 54 -6.04 7.62 -7.55
N MET A 55 -6.91 6.90 -6.84
CA MET A 55 -7.42 7.30 -5.53
C MET A 55 -6.45 6.82 -4.44
N PRO A 56 -6.04 7.70 -3.50
CA PRO A 56 -5.31 7.28 -2.32
C PRO A 56 -6.07 6.22 -1.51
N LEU A 57 -5.36 5.27 -0.91
CA LEU A 57 -6.01 4.20 -0.13
C LEU A 57 -6.83 4.75 1.05
N ALA A 58 -6.39 5.89 1.62
CA ALA A 58 -7.09 6.55 2.71
C ALA A 58 -8.49 7.06 2.31
N ASP A 59 -8.66 7.47 1.05
CA ASP A 59 -9.89 8.03 0.50
C ASP A 59 -10.89 6.96 0.01
N MET A 60 -10.44 5.71 -0.10
CA MET A 60 -11.32 4.59 -0.45
C MET A 60 -12.28 4.27 0.69
N ASP A 61 -13.53 3.95 0.34
CA ASP A 61 -14.51 3.44 1.29
C ASP A 61 -14.07 2.09 1.90
N GLU A 62 -14.66 1.74 3.05
CA GLU A 62 -14.30 0.53 3.79
C GLU A 62 -14.47 -0.77 2.98
N VAL A 63 -15.52 -0.86 2.16
CA VAL A 63 -15.80 -2.04 1.32
C VAL A 63 -14.74 -2.18 0.24
N SER A 64 -14.37 -1.07 -0.40
CA SER A 64 -13.32 -1.01 -1.42
C SER A 64 -11.96 -1.38 -0.84
N ARG A 65 -11.61 -0.86 0.35
CA ARG A 65 -10.39 -1.26 1.08
C ARG A 65 -10.38 -2.74 1.44
N ALA A 66 -11.50 -3.29 1.91
CA ALA A 66 -11.59 -4.72 2.24
C ALA A 66 -11.40 -5.62 1.01
N LYS A 67 -11.99 -5.26 -0.13
CA LYS A 67 -11.77 -5.96 -1.42
C LYS A 67 -10.31 -5.91 -1.85
N LEU A 68 -9.70 -4.75 -1.73
CA LEU A 68 -8.31 -4.52 -2.09
C LEU A 68 -7.35 -5.34 -1.21
N HIS A 69 -7.56 -5.32 0.11
CA HIS A 69 -6.81 -6.15 1.05
C HIS A 69 -6.93 -7.65 0.73
N ARG A 70 -8.13 -8.15 0.44
CA ARG A 70 -8.32 -9.56 0.04
C ARG A 70 -7.59 -9.89 -1.26
N ALA A 71 -7.66 -9.01 -2.26
CA ALA A 71 -7.01 -9.22 -3.55
C ALA A 71 -5.48 -9.25 -3.41
N ILE A 72 -4.90 -8.33 -2.65
CA ILE A 72 -3.45 -8.31 -2.37
C ILE A 72 -2.98 -9.61 -1.76
N ASN A 73 -3.65 -10.09 -0.69
CA ASN A 73 -3.25 -11.35 -0.04
C ASN A 73 -3.40 -12.55 -0.98
N THR A 74 -4.49 -12.61 -1.75
CA THR A 74 -4.69 -13.67 -2.75
C THR A 74 -3.58 -13.69 -3.80
N LEU A 75 -3.19 -12.51 -4.31
CA LEU A 75 -2.10 -12.38 -5.27
C LEU A 75 -0.75 -12.76 -4.65
N ALA A 76 -0.47 -12.33 -3.43
CA ALA A 76 0.77 -12.65 -2.73
C ALA A 76 0.93 -14.17 -2.59
N ASP A 77 -0.11 -14.88 -2.16
CA ASP A 77 -0.10 -16.34 -2.04
C ASP A 77 0.04 -17.05 -3.39
N ALA A 78 -0.65 -16.56 -4.43
CA ALA A 78 -0.59 -17.16 -5.77
C ALA A 78 0.76 -16.93 -6.48
N LEU A 79 1.37 -15.77 -6.27
CA LEU A 79 2.64 -15.39 -6.91
C LEU A 79 3.86 -15.95 -6.18
N LYS A 80 3.77 -16.18 -4.87
CA LYS A 80 4.89 -16.68 -4.05
C LYS A 80 5.55 -17.97 -4.58
N PRO A 81 4.82 -18.99 -5.08
CA PRO A 81 5.44 -20.18 -5.66
C PRO A 81 6.16 -19.94 -7.00
N LEU A 82 5.74 -18.92 -7.74
CA LEU A 82 6.27 -18.53 -9.05
C LEU A 82 7.45 -17.55 -8.92
N ALA A 83 7.51 -16.81 -7.82
CA ALA A 83 8.57 -15.85 -7.54
C ALA A 83 9.94 -16.55 -7.44
N ASN A 84 10.98 -15.87 -7.95
CA ASN A 84 12.38 -16.32 -7.91
C ASN A 84 12.66 -17.68 -8.59
N ARG A 85 11.73 -18.20 -9.40
CA ARG A 85 11.96 -19.36 -10.25
C ARG A 85 12.83 -18.98 -11.43
N SER A 86 13.63 -19.92 -11.92
CA SER A 86 14.47 -19.65 -13.09
C SER A 86 13.59 -19.56 -14.33
N LEU A 87 14.01 -18.79 -15.34
CA LEU A 87 13.28 -18.73 -16.62
C LEU A 87 13.11 -20.12 -17.27
N LYS A 88 14.01 -21.07 -16.97
CA LYS A 88 13.93 -22.44 -17.47
C LYS A 88 12.75 -23.22 -16.90
N ASP A 89 12.23 -22.82 -15.73
CA ASP A 89 11.08 -23.46 -15.08
C ASP A 89 9.73 -23.01 -15.70
N PHE A 90 9.77 -22.00 -16.57
CA PHE A 90 8.60 -21.48 -17.31
C PHE A 90 8.51 -22.01 -18.74
N ARG A 91 9.23 -23.10 -19.05
CA ARG A 91 9.41 -23.65 -20.40
C ARG A 91 8.70 -24.98 -20.61
#